data_AF-A0A7J4J851-F1
#
_entry.id   AF-A0A7J4J851-F1
#
_cell.length_a   1.000
_cell.length_b   1.000
_cell.length_c   1.000
_cell.angle_alpha   90.00
_cell.angle_beta   90.00
_cell.angle_gamma   90.00
#
_symmetry.space_group_name_H-M   'P 1'
#
loop_
_entity.id
_entity.type
_entity.pdbx_description
1 polymer ?
#
loop_
_entity_poly.entity_id
_entity_poly.type
_entity_poly.pdbx_seq_one_letter_code
_entity_poly.pdbx_strand_id
1 'polypeptide(L)'
;MGIYEEISGNRTKTILLISVFLGFVVVLGLIIGLVYGNQYFGLILALIVGTIYFLISYYAGSSMILSMSGAKEAAKPAYTALINTVEGLAIAAGLPKPPKVYVIDDSALNAFATGRNPEHASITVTTGMLQKLNKLELEGVLAHEMSHIKNYDIRVMMLASVLVGLTVLLSDFLLRSFLWGGKGDRKDSNQVTLILIIVGIALAVLSPLIGQLIQLSISRKREYLADASGALLTRYPKGLADALRKIKGDPDPLVDKANKATAHLFISMPFRHDHKESFMQRMFATHPPIEERIKRLEGM
;
A
#
# COMPACT_ATOMS: atom_id res chain seq x y z
N MET A 1 7.35 -13.66 -20.55
CA MET A 1 7.91 -12.78 -19.50
C MET A 1 8.01 -13.62 -18.23
N GLY A 2 9.22 -13.80 -17.69
CA GLY A 2 9.48 -14.72 -16.58
C GLY A 2 9.41 -14.06 -15.20
N ILE A 3 9.32 -14.85 -14.11
CA ILE A 3 9.31 -14.38 -12.71
C ILE A 3 10.50 -13.44 -12.42
N TYR A 4 11.69 -13.75 -12.95
CA TYR A 4 12.90 -12.95 -12.75
C TYR A 4 12.83 -11.56 -13.40
N GLU A 5 12.12 -11.41 -14.52
CA GLU A 5 11.95 -10.11 -15.19
C GLU A 5 11.05 -9.18 -14.35
N GLU A 6 10.00 -9.72 -13.72
CA GLU A 6 9.12 -8.95 -12.83
C GLU A 6 9.84 -8.55 -11.52
N ILE A 7 10.65 -9.45 -10.93
CA ILE A 7 11.47 -9.12 -9.75
C ILE A 7 12.47 -7.99 -10.07
N SER A 8 13.14 -8.06 -11.23
CA SER A 8 14.03 -6.98 -11.70
C SER A 8 13.27 -5.68 -11.96
N GLY A 9 12.05 -5.79 -12.52
CA GLY A 9 11.13 -4.67 -12.70
C GLY A 9 10.79 -3.95 -11.40
N ASN A 10 10.62 -4.68 -10.29
CA ASN A 10 10.34 -4.09 -8.97
C ASN A 10 11.50 -3.23 -8.45
N ARG A 11 12.75 -3.60 -8.73
CA ARG A 11 13.91 -2.77 -8.38
C ARG A 11 13.88 -1.45 -9.14
N THR A 12 13.61 -1.51 -10.45
CA THR A 12 13.50 -0.32 -11.31
C THR A 12 12.36 0.59 -10.86
N LYS A 13 11.18 0.03 -10.57
CA LYS A 13 10.03 0.78 -10.04
C LYS A 13 10.31 1.41 -8.69
N THR A 14 11.00 0.69 -7.79
CA THR A 14 11.44 1.22 -6.50
C THR A 14 12.36 2.43 -6.68
N ILE A 15 13.37 2.30 -7.55
CA ILE A 15 14.31 3.39 -7.86
C ILE A 15 13.55 4.58 -8.44
N LEU A 16 12.65 4.35 -9.42
CA LEU A 16 11.84 5.40 -10.03
C LEU A 16 10.98 6.14 -8.99
N LEU A 17 10.28 5.40 -8.11
CA LEU A 17 9.47 5.97 -7.03
C LEU A 17 10.31 6.88 -6.11
N ILE A 18 11.48 6.39 -5.68
CA ILE A 18 12.39 7.14 -4.82
C ILE A 18 12.95 8.36 -5.55
N SER A 19 13.36 8.22 -6.81
CA SER A 19 13.90 9.33 -7.62
C SER A 19 12.89 10.43 -7.86
N VAL A 20 11.63 10.08 -8.21
CA VAL A 20 10.56 11.06 -8.39
C VAL A 20 10.28 11.80 -7.09
N PHE A 21 10.23 11.07 -5.97
CA PHE A 21 10.02 11.69 -4.66
C PHE A 21 11.18 12.61 -4.26
N LEU A 22 12.44 12.17 -4.42
CA LEU A 22 13.60 13.00 -4.13
C LEU A 22 13.62 14.26 -5.00
N GLY A 23 13.30 14.13 -6.30
CA GLY A 23 13.15 15.27 -7.20
C GLY A 23 12.10 16.26 -6.69
N PHE A 24 10.95 15.77 -6.23
CA PHE A 24 9.91 16.61 -5.63
C PHE A 24 10.40 17.33 -4.36
N VAL A 25 11.09 16.64 -3.46
CA VAL A 25 11.64 17.24 -2.23
C VAL A 25 12.68 18.32 -2.55
N VAL A 26 13.52 18.11 -3.56
CA VAL A 26 14.50 19.11 -4.02
C VAL A 26 13.79 20.35 -4.59
N VAL A 27 12.77 20.16 -5.43
CA VAL A 27 11.98 21.28 -5.98
C VAL A 27 11.32 22.09 -4.85
N LEU A 28 10.71 21.43 -3.86
CA LEU A 28 10.17 22.10 -2.68
C LEU A 28 11.25 22.87 -1.91
N GLY A 29 12.41 22.25 -1.68
CA GLY A 29 13.55 22.88 -1.02
C GLY A 29 14.01 24.15 -1.73
N LEU A 30 14.12 24.10 -3.06
CA LEU A 30 14.48 25.27 -3.86
C LEU A 30 13.46 26.40 -3.71
N ILE A 31 12.16 26.09 -3.75
CA ILE A 31 11.12 27.11 -3.60
C ILE A 31 11.16 27.73 -2.19
N ILE A 32 11.32 26.91 -1.14
CA ILE A 32 11.50 27.40 0.23
C ILE A 32 12.75 28.28 0.32
N GLY A 33 13.86 27.85 -0.28
CA GLY A 33 15.10 28.63 -0.35
C GLY A 33 14.92 29.99 -1.04
N LEU A 34 14.09 30.07 -2.08
CA LEU A 34 13.74 31.34 -2.72
C LEU A 34 12.95 32.27 -1.78
N VAL A 35 12.00 31.75 -1.01
CA VAL A 35 11.22 32.54 -0.04
C VAL A 35 12.11 33.10 1.07
N TYR A 36 13.07 32.32 1.54
CA TYR A 36 14.04 32.75 2.57
C TYR A 36 15.25 33.52 2.01
N GLY A 37 15.32 33.73 0.69
CA GLY A 37 16.44 34.41 0.03
C GLY A 37 17.76 33.63 0.05
N ASN A 38 17.75 32.34 0.39
CA ASN A 38 18.93 31.48 0.43
C ASN A 38 18.62 30.09 -0.13
N GLN A 39 19.02 29.85 -1.38
CA GLN A 39 18.81 28.58 -2.07
C GLN A 39 19.60 27.42 -1.44
N TYR A 40 20.79 27.69 -0.92
CA TYR A 40 21.61 26.67 -0.26
C TYR A 40 20.93 26.17 1.03
N PHE A 41 20.34 27.08 1.80
CA PHE A 41 19.54 26.71 2.97
C PHE A 41 18.39 25.77 2.57
N GLY A 42 17.63 26.13 1.53
CA GLY A 42 16.53 25.31 1.03
C GLY A 42 16.96 23.91 0.56
N LEU A 43 18.09 23.81 -0.16
CA LEU A 43 18.65 22.55 -0.63
C LEU A 43 19.17 21.66 0.52
N ILE A 44 19.87 22.24 1.49
CA ILE A 44 20.35 21.51 2.67
C ILE A 44 19.16 20.99 3.48
N LEU A 45 18.13 21.82 3.66
CA LEU A 45 16.90 21.43 4.34
C LEU A 45 16.21 20.27 3.62
N ALA A 46 16.06 20.35 2.29
CA ALA A 46 15.50 19.28 1.47
C ALA A 46 16.30 17.98 1.58
N LEU A 47 17.63 18.04 1.57
CA LEU A 47 18.48 16.86 1.72
C LEU A 47 18.27 16.19 3.08
N ILE A 48 18.27 16.97 4.17
CA ILE A 48 18.08 16.46 5.53
C ILE A 48 16.69 15.84 5.67
N VAL A 49 15.65 16.59 5.33
CA VAL A 49 14.25 16.14 5.44
C VAL A 49 13.99 14.93 4.55
N GLY A 50 14.45 14.96 3.29
CA GLY A 50 14.29 13.86 2.35
C GLY A 50 14.99 12.58 2.81
N THR A 51 16.19 12.69 3.39
CA THR A 51 16.93 11.54 3.94
C THR A 51 16.22 10.96 5.15
N ILE A 52 15.84 11.79 6.13
CA ILE A 52 15.10 11.35 7.30
C ILE A 52 13.80 10.66 6.87
N TYR A 53 13.08 11.26 5.93
CA TYR A 53 11.85 10.70 5.40
C TYR A 53 12.07 9.33 4.72
N PHE A 54 13.11 9.20 3.89
CA PHE A 54 13.43 7.93 3.24
C PHE A 54 13.69 6.84 4.27
N LEU A 55 14.47 7.15 5.32
CA LEU A 55 14.75 6.21 6.39
C LEU A 55 13.48 5.80 7.14
N ILE A 56 12.62 6.76 7.51
CA ILE A 56 11.35 6.47 8.18
C ILE A 56 10.46 5.61 7.26
N SER A 57 10.31 5.98 6.00
CA SER A 57 9.48 5.24 5.05
C SER A 57 9.97 3.80 4.85
N TYR A 58 11.29 3.61 4.73
CA TYR A 58 11.86 2.30 4.47
C TYR A 58 11.86 1.38 5.70
N TYR A 59 12.11 1.92 6.90
CA TYR A 59 12.23 1.11 8.13
C TYR A 59 10.93 1.03 8.94
N ALA A 60 10.11 2.09 8.94
CA ALA A 60 8.86 2.16 9.69
C ALA A 60 7.59 2.12 8.83
N GLY A 61 7.73 2.09 7.49
CA GLY A 61 6.58 2.14 6.57
C GLY A 61 5.57 1.01 6.75
N SER A 62 6.04 -0.22 6.98
CA SER A 62 5.14 -1.35 7.27
C SER A 62 4.37 -1.14 8.58
N SER A 63 5.04 -0.67 9.63
CA SER A 63 4.40 -0.37 10.91
C SER A 63 3.36 0.75 10.77
N MET A 64 3.67 1.78 9.98
CA MET A 64 2.73 2.86 9.68
C MET A 64 1.47 2.33 8.99
N ILE A 65 1.62 1.50 7.95
CA ILE A 65 0.50 0.85 7.25
C ILE A 65 -0.35 0.03 8.22
N LEU A 66 0.28 -0.82 9.03
CA LEU A 66 -0.41 -1.69 10.00
C LEU A 66 -1.18 -0.88 11.05
N SER A 67 -0.58 0.19 11.58
CA SER A 67 -1.24 1.08 12.55
C SER A 67 -2.40 1.84 11.92
N MET A 68 -2.23 2.34 10.70
CA MET A 68 -3.28 3.06 9.97
C MET A 68 -4.47 2.17 9.64
N SER A 69 -4.23 0.89 9.32
CA SER A 69 -5.31 -0.08 9.06
C SER A 69 -5.93 -0.64 10.34
N GLY A 70 -5.44 -0.25 11.53
CA GLY A 70 -5.90 -0.77 12.81
C GLY A 70 -5.58 -2.25 13.03
N ALA A 71 -4.56 -2.78 12.35
CA ALA A 71 -4.15 -4.17 12.44
C ALA A 71 -3.51 -4.47 13.80
N LYS A 72 -3.87 -5.61 14.40
CA LYS A 72 -3.31 -6.10 15.68
C LYS A 72 -2.57 -7.40 15.44
N GLU A 73 -1.43 -7.59 16.10
CA GLU A 73 -0.65 -8.82 15.94
C GLU A 73 -1.46 -10.03 16.41
N ALA A 74 -1.49 -11.07 15.58
CA ALA A 74 -2.22 -12.30 15.85
C ALA A 74 -1.48 -13.09 16.94
N ALA A 75 -2.13 -13.29 18.10
CA ALA A 75 -1.56 -14.01 19.22
C ALA A 75 -2.17 -15.40 19.40
N LYS A 76 -1.34 -16.35 19.86
CA LYS A 76 -1.81 -17.66 20.36
C LYS A 76 -2.46 -17.48 21.74
N PRO A 77 -3.51 -18.26 22.08
CA PRO A 77 -4.05 -19.41 21.33
C PRO A 77 -5.08 -19.03 20.25
N ALA A 78 -5.63 -17.82 20.28
CA ALA A 78 -6.78 -17.42 19.47
C ALA A 78 -6.58 -17.63 17.95
N TYR A 79 -5.39 -17.33 17.43
CA TYR A 79 -5.11 -17.38 15.99
C TYR A 79 -4.12 -18.48 15.59
N THR A 80 -4.05 -19.58 16.36
CA THR A 80 -3.07 -20.66 16.13
C THR A 80 -3.18 -21.26 14.72
N ALA A 81 -4.39 -21.52 14.22
CA ALA A 81 -4.59 -22.09 12.89
C ALA A 81 -4.09 -21.18 11.76
N LEU A 82 -4.35 -19.87 11.87
CA LEU A 82 -3.87 -18.87 10.92
C LEU A 82 -2.34 -18.81 10.91
N ILE A 83 -1.73 -18.69 12.11
CA ILE A 83 -0.28 -18.62 12.26
C ILE A 83 0.40 -19.86 11.67
N ASN A 84 -0.11 -21.05 11.99
CA ASN A 84 0.47 -22.30 11.49
C ASN A 84 0.34 -22.42 9.96
N THR A 85 -0.75 -21.91 9.36
CA THR A 85 -0.94 -21.90 7.91
C THR A 85 0.08 -20.98 7.24
N VAL A 86 0.26 -19.77 7.78
CA VAL A 86 1.27 -18.82 7.29
C VAL A 86 2.69 -19.38 7.42
N GLU A 87 3.01 -20.01 8.55
CA GLU A 87 4.32 -20.66 8.77
C GLU A 87 4.56 -21.80 7.77
N GLY A 88 3.56 -22.66 7.54
CA GLY A 88 3.65 -23.75 6.57
C GLY A 88 3.86 -23.25 5.13
N LEU A 89 3.10 -22.22 4.72
CA LEU A 89 3.26 -21.59 3.41
C LEU A 89 4.62 -20.90 3.27
N ALA A 90 5.14 -20.26 4.31
CA ALA A 90 6.44 -19.60 4.28
C ALA A 90 7.58 -20.62 4.08
N ILE A 91 7.49 -21.79 4.72
CA ILE A 91 8.43 -22.90 4.53
C ILE A 91 8.35 -23.40 3.09
N ALA A 92 7.14 -23.69 2.59
CA ALA A 92 6.93 -24.17 1.22
C ALA A 92 7.41 -23.15 0.17
N ALA A 93 7.28 -21.85 0.45
CA ALA A 93 7.72 -20.77 -0.42
C ALA A 93 9.25 -20.58 -0.42
N GLY A 94 9.95 -21.13 0.58
CA GLY A 94 11.39 -20.97 0.78
C GLY A 94 11.78 -19.61 1.34
N LEU A 95 10.93 -19.00 2.18
CA LEU A 95 11.22 -17.69 2.77
C LEU A 95 12.26 -17.81 3.91
N PRO A 96 13.13 -16.79 4.08
CA PRO A 96 14.15 -16.80 5.13
C PRO A 96 13.53 -16.71 6.54
N LYS A 97 12.33 -16.17 6.65
CA LYS A 97 11.58 -16.05 7.90
C LYS A 97 10.08 -16.04 7.62
N PRO A 98 9.24 -16.69 8.44
CA PRO A 98 7.80 -16.55 8.36
C PRO A 98 7.38 -15.08 8.55
N PRO A 99 6.47 -14.54 7.72
CA PRO A 99 5.98 -13.19 7.91
C PRO A 99 5.18 -13.10 9.21
N LYS A 100 5.23 -11.95 9.85
CA LYS A 100 4.37 -11.68 11.02
C LYS A 100 2.91 -11.67 10.60
N VAL A 101 2.04 -12.14 11.48
CA VAL A 101 0.60 -12.25 11.19
C VAL A 101 -0.15 -11.19 11.97
N TYR A 102 -1.03 -10.46 11.29
CA TYR A 102 -1.89 -9.46 11.87
C TYR A 102 -3.36 -9.72 11.51
N VAL A 103 -4.26 -9.26 12.37
CA VAL A 103 -5.70 -9.32 12.18
C VAL A 103 -6.31 -7.93 12.32
N ILE A 104 -7.20 -7.58 11.39
CA ILE A 104 -8.07 -6.41 11.49
C ILE A 104 -9.46 -6.90 11.88
N ASP A 105 -10.04 -6.29 12.91
CA ASP A 105 -11.41 -6.57 13.31
C ASP A 105 -12.37 -5.83 12.39
N ASP A 106 -12.84 -6.54 11.36
CA ASP A 106 -13.65 -6.00 10.27
C ASP A 106 -14.38 -7.16 9.54
N SER A 107 -15.62 -6.93 9.11
CA SER A 107 -16.48 -7.96 8.51
C SER A 107 -16.22 -8.21 7.02
N ALA A 108 -15.51 -7.29 6.33
CA ALA A 108 -15.17 -7.42 4.93
C ALA A 108 -14.21 -8.59 4.68
N LEU A 109 -14.27 -9.18 3.48
CA LEU A 109 -13.35 -10.25 3.10
C LEU A 109 -12.09 -9.65 2.47
N ASN A 110 -11.09 -9.33 3.31
CA ASN A 110 -9.85 -8.73 2.81
C ASN A 110 -8.57 -9.21 3.50
N ALA A 111 -7.47 -9.15 2.75
CA ALA A 111 -6.12 -9.45 3.20
C ALA A 111 -5.10 -8.61 2.42
N PHE A 112 -3.93 -8.42 3.00
CA PHE A 112 -2.78 -7.83 2.31
C PHE A 112 -1.44 -8.23 2.92
N ALA A 113 -0.37 -8.16 2.12
CA ALA A 113 1.01 -8.23 2.58
C ALA A 113 1.72 -6.87 2.53
N THR A 114 2.58 -6.60 3.52
CA THR A 114 3.45 -5.41 3.55
C THR A 114 4.82 -5.73 4.13
N GLY A 115 5.81 -4.88 3.85
CA GLY A 115 7.17 -5.03 4.36
C GLY A 115 8.21 -4.50 3.40
N ARG A 116 9.43 -4.30 3.92
CA ARG A 116 10.57 -3.81 3.13
C ARG A 116 11.33 -4.93 2.40
N ASN A 117 11.24 -6.17 2.88
CA ASN A 117 11.83 -7.37 2.28
C ASN A 117 11.19 -8.63 2.92
N PRO A 118 11.45 -9.84 2.39
CA PRO A 118 10.88 -11.08 2.93
C PRO A 118 11.17 -11.34 4.41
N GLU A 119 12.33 -10.93 4.93
CA GLU A 119 12.68 -11.10 6.35
C GLU A 119 11.88 -10.19 7.29
N HIS A 120 11.35 -9.08 6.76
CA HIS A 120 10.59 -8.07 7.48
C HIS A 120 9.18 -7.92 6.87
N ALA A 121 8.61 -9.05 6.45
CA ALA A 121 7.27 -9.11 5.86
C ALA A 121 6.20 -9.33 6.93
N SER A 122 4.99 -8.90 6.62
CA SER A 122 3.79 -9.09 7.44
C SER A 122 2.61 -9.38 6.54
N ILE A 123 1.75 -10.31 6.96
CA ILE A 123 0.46 -10.61 6.32
C ILE A 123 -0.64 -10.19 7.29
N THR A 124 -1.63 -9.49 6.77
CA THR A 124 -2.81 -9.05 7.52
C THR A 124 -4.06 -9.66 6.91
N VAL A 125 -4.97 -10.14 7.76
CA VAL A 125 -6.29 -10.66 7.35
C VAL A 125 -7.40 -10.03 8.17
N THR A 126 -8.59 -9.88 7.62
CA THR A 126 -9.76 -9.42 8.38
C THR A 126 -10.42 -10.57 9.15
N THR A 127 -11.13 -10.27 10.23
CA THR A 127 -11.97 -11.27 10.94
C THR A 127 -13.06 -11.84 10.03
N GLY A 128 -13.59 -11.05 9.09
CA GLY A 128 -14.52 -11.50 8.06
C GLY A 128 -13.98 -12.63 7.18
N MET A 129 -12.72 -12.56 6.75
CA MET A 129 -12.08 -13.68 6.03
C MET A 129 -11.99 -14.95 6.89
N LEU A 130 -11.59 -14.81 8.15
CA LEU A 130 -11.44 -15.95 9.06
C LEU A 130 -12.78 -16.64 9.36
N GLN A 131 -13.88 -15.91 9.31
CA GLN A 131 -15.22 -16.43 9.60
C GLN A 131 -15.92 -16.99 8.35
N LYS A 132 -15.76 -16.36 7.18
CA LYS A 132 -16.53 -16.71 5.96
C LYS A 132 -15.77 -17.64 5.01
N LEU A 133 -14.44 -17.69 5.07
CA LEU A 133 -13.62 -18.60 4.26
C LEU A 133 -13.38 -19.92 4.98
N ASN A 134 -13.43 -21.01 4.22
CA ASN A 134 -12.97 -22.31 4.73
C ASN A 134 -11.43 -22.37 4.69
N LYS A 135 -10.86 -23.44 5.25
CA LYS A 135 -9.41 -23.61 5.37
C LYS A 135 -8.67 -23.53 4.01
N LEU A 136 -9.18 -24.19 2.97
CA LEU A 136 -8.54 -24.24 1.65
C LEU A 136 -8.65 -22.90 0.92
N GLU A 137 -9.76 -22.20 1.11
CA GLU A 137 -9.98 -20.85 0.57
C GLU A 137 -9.04 -19.83 1.23
N LEU A 138 -8.95 -19.83 2.56
CA LEU A 138 -8.05 -18.97 3.31
C LEU A 138 -6.58 -19.27 2.97
N GLU A 139 -6.20 -20.54 2.88
CA GLU A 139 -4.86 -20.95 2.45
C GLU A 139 -4.53 -20.46 1.03
N GLY A 140 -5.50 -20.50 0.11
CA GLY A 140 -5.36 -19.94 -1.24
C GLY A 140 -5.09 -18.43 -1.23
N VAL A 141 -5.84 -17.66 -0.43
CA VAL A 141 -5.62 -16.21 -0.27
C VAL A 141 -4.24 -15.94 0.35
N LEU A 142 -3.88 -16.65 1.43
CA LEU A 142 -2.59 -16.49 2.08
C LEU A 142 -1.43 -16.85 1.15
N ALA A 143 -1.59 -17.84 0.28
CA ALA A 143 -0.58 -18.21 -0.71
C ALA A 143 -0.40 -17.15 -1.81
N HIS A 144 -1.48 -16.47 -2.21
CA HIS A 144 -1.42 -15.30 -3.08
C HIS A 144 -0.62 -14.17 -2.41
N GLU A 145 -0.95 -13.80 -1.18
CA GLU A 145 -0.21 -12.78 -0.41
C GLU A 145 1.26 -13.18 -0.18
N MET A 146 1.52 -14.45 0.08
CA MET A 146 2.88 -15.00 0.21
C MET A 146 3.69 -14.85 -1.09
N SER A 147 3.02 -14.95 -2.24
CA SER A 147 3.66 -14.78 -3.54
C SER A 147 4.13 -13.34 -3.75
N HIS A 148 3.38 -12.34 -3.28
CA HIS A 148 3.85 -10.95 -3.29
C HIS A 148 5.09 -10.75 -2.41
N ILE A 149 5.17 -11.42 -1.26
CA ILE A 149 6.36 -11.39 -0.40
C ILE A 149 7.56 -11.98 -1.16
N LYS A 150 7.41 -13.18 -1.72
CA LYS A 150 8.46 -13.88 -2.46
C LYS A 150 8.97 -13.10 -3.67
N ASN A 151 8.07 -12.40 -4.37
CA ASN A 151 8.38 -11.64 -5.58
C ASN A 151 8.87 -10.20 -5.30
N TYR A 152 9.07 -9.82 -4.04
CA TYR A 152 9.51 -8.48 -3.62
C TYR A 152 8.54 -7.34 -3.99
N ASP A 153 7.28 -7.69 -4.22
CA ASP A 153 6.21 -6.78 -4.55
C ASP A 153 5.89 -5.84 -3.38
N ILE A 154 5.94 -6.39 -2.16
CA ILE A 154 5.58 -5.71 -0.91
C ILE A 154 6.36 -4.41 -0.68
N ARG A 155 7.62 -4.32 -1.13
CA ARG A 155 8.45 -3.12 -0.93
C ARG A 155 7.93 -1.96 -1.75
N VAL A 156 7.68 -2.21 -3.04
CA VAL A 156 7.19 -1.19 -3.98
C VAL A 156 5.83 -0.68 -3.52
N MET A 157 4.94 -1.60 -3.13
CA MET A 157 3.60 -1.25 -2.67
C MET A 157 3.62 -0.51 -1.32
N MET A 158 4.49 -0.91 -0.39
CA MET A 158 4.66 -0.23 0.91
C MET A 158 5.17 1.21 0.72
N LEU A 159 6.24 1.40 -0.05
CA LEU A 159 6.79 2.74 -0.29
C LEU A 159 5.78 3.64 -0.99
N ALA A 160 5.06 3.12 -1.99
CA ALA A 160 3.96 3.85 -2.63
C ALA A 160 2.88 4.26 -1.62
N SER A 161 2.47 3.35 -0.73
CA SER A 161 1.45 3.64 0.30
C SER A 161 1.88 4.74 1.25
N VAL A 162 3.12 4.69 1.75
CA VAL A 162 3.64 5.70 2.69
C VAL A 162 3.72 7.08 2.04
N LEU A 163 4.16 7.15 0.77
CA LEU A 163 4.19 8.38 -0.02
C LEU A 163 2.80 9.01 -0.17
N VAL A 164 1.79 8.18 -0.47
CA VAL A 164 0.40 8.64 -0.58
C VAL A 164 -0.13 9.08 0.78
N GLY A 165 0.10 8.29 1.82
CA GLY A 165 -0.39 8.54 3.17
C GLY A 165 0.14 9.86 3.71
N LEU A 166 1.43 10.14 3.54
CA LEU A 166 2.01 11.42 3.93
C LEU A 166 1.37 12.57 3.15
N THR A 167 1.17 12.42 1.85
CA THR A 167 0.58 13.49 1.04
C THR A 167 -0.83 13.84 1.51
N VAL A 168 -1.62 12.83 1.86
CA VAL A 168 -2.96 13.02 2.46
C VAL A 168 -2.85 13.75 3.81
N LEU A 169 -1.93 13.32 4.68
CA LEU A 169 -1.72 13.95 6.00
C LEU A 169 -1.25 15.41 5.88
N LEU A 170 -0.30 15.69 4.99
CA LEU A 170 0.19 17.05 4.74
C LEU A 170 -0.92 17.92 4.13
N SER A 171 -1.72 17.38 3.21
CA SER A 171 -2.83 18.11 2.62
C SER A 171 -3.89 18.46 3.67
N ASP A 172 -4.25 17.51 4.55
CA ASP A 172 -5.19 17.73 5.65
C ASP A 172 -4.64 18.75 6.66
N PHE A 173 -3.35 18.63 7.04
CA PHE A 173 -2.69 19.60 7.91
C PHE A 173 -2.74 21.02 7.33
N LEU A 174 -2.36 21.21 6.05
CA LEU A 174 -2.41 22.52 5.41
C LEU A 174 -3.83 23.08 5.36
N LEU A 175 -4.82 22.27 4.95
CA LEU A 175 -6.22 22.71 4.92
C LEU A 175 -6.69 23.18 6.30
N ARG A 176 -6.38 22.44 7.36
CA ARG A 176 -6.69 22.83 8.74
C ARG A 176 -5.93 24.09 9.16
N SER A 177 -4.65 24.21 8.81
CA SER A 177 -3.85 25.42 9.05
C SER A 177 -4.41 26.64 8.34
N PHE A 178 -4.95 26.51 7.12
CA PHE A 178 -5.63 27.61 6.42
C PHE A 178 -6.97 27.98 7.07
N LEU A 179 -7.76 26.98 7.46
CA LEU A 179 -9.09 27.19 8.06
C LEU A 179 -9.02 27.75 9.48
N TRP A 180 -8.00 27.39 10.27
CA TRP A 180 -7.84 27.82 11.67
C TRP A 180 -6.77 28.90 11.87
N GLY A 181 -5.84 29.08 10.93
CA GLY A 181 -4.74 30.04 11.03
C GLY A 181 -5.08 31.49 10.67
N GLY A 182 -6.29 31.77 10.17
CA GLY A 182 -6.71 33.11 9.72
C GLY A 182 -6.94 34.17 10.81
N LYS A 183 -6.51 33.96 12.06
CA LYS A 183 -6.90 34.78 13.23
C LYS A 183 -5.74 35.40 14.03
N GLY A 184 -4.54 35.56 13.45
CA GLY A 184 -3.34 36.12 14.12
C GLY A 184 -2.64 37.29 13.40
N ASP A 185 -2.08 38.22 14.18
CA ASP A 185 -1.57 39.56 13.80
C ASP A 185 -0.41 39.63 12.77
N ARG A 186 -0.76 40.11 11.57
CA ARG A 186 -0.22 41.22 10.73
C ARG A 186 1.27 41.59 10.54
N LYS A 187 2.30 40.80 10.86
CA LYS A 187 3.65 41.09 10.25
C LYS A 187 4.54 39.90 9.89
N ASP A 188 4.67 38.88 10.75
CA ASP A 188 5.36 37.62 10.39
C ASP A 188 4.45 36.62 9.65
N SER A 189 3.15 36.92 9.57
CA SER A 189 2.13 36.07 8.97
C SER A 189 2.26 35.93 7.44
N ASN A 190 2.86 36.90 6.74
CA ASN A 190 2.90 36.89 5.27
C ASN A 190 3.85 35.83 4.70
N GLN A 191 5.04 35.63 5.30
CA GLN A 191 5.98 34.61 4.83
C GLN A 191 5.46 33.20 5.13
N VAL A 192 4.93 32.97 6.33
CA VAL A 192 4.34 31.67 6.70
C VAL A 192 3.13 31.36 5.81
N THR A 193 2.26 32.33 5.56
CA THR A 193 1.11 32.16 4.67
C THR A 193 1.56 31.87 3.23
N LEU A 194 2.58 32.57 2.73
CA LEU A 194 3.15 32.32 1.40
C LEU A 194 3.73 30.91 1.29
N ILE A 195 4.46 30.44 2.31
CA ILE A 195 4.99 29.07 2.37
C ILE A 195 3.84 28.06 2.36
N LEU A 196 2.80 28.26 3.16
CA LEU A 196 1.64 27.37 3.19
C LEU A 196 0.93 27.32 1.83
N ILE A 197 0.80 28.45 1.12
CA ILE A 197 0.20 28.50 -0.23
C ILE A 197 1.06 27.73 -1.22
N ILE A 198 2.38 27.95 -1.19
CA ILE A 198 3.34 27.27 -2.06
C ILE A 198 3.30 25.76 -1.84
N VAL A 199 3.35 25.31 -0.58
CA VAL A 199 3.29 23.88 -0.25
C VAL A 199 1.93 23.32 -0.67
N GLY A 200 0.83 24.07 -0.48
CA GLY A 200 -0.50 23.67 -0.93
C GLY A 200 -0.58 23.46 -2.45
N ILE A 201 -0.04 24.38 -3.25
CA ILE A 201 0.05 24.26 -4.71
C ILE A 201 0.94 23.07 -5.10
N ALA A 202 2.09 22.90 -4.43
CA ALA A 202 2.98 21.78 -4.69
C ALA A 202 2.30 20.42 -4.43
N LEU A 203 1.53 20.29 -3.34
CA LEU A 203 0.75 19.08 -3.06
C LEU A 203 -0.39 18.87 -4.07
N ALA A 204 -1.05 19.93 -4.52
CA ALA A 204 -2.08 19.84 -5.55
C ALA A 204 -1.52 19.33 -6.88
N VAL A 205 -0.31 19.76 -7.26
CA VAL A 205 0.42 19.27 -8.45
C VAL A 205 0.96 17.85 -8.23
N LEU A 206 1.37 17.51 -7.01
CA LEU A 206 1.86 16.18 -6.67
C LEU A 206 0.75 15.12 -6.63
N SER A 207 -0.47 15.49 -6.26
CA SER A 207 -1.62 14.59 -6.14
C SER A 207 -1.85 13.70 -7.39
N PRO A 208 -1.93 14.23 -8.62
CA PRO A 208 -2.05 13.40 -9.83
C PRO A 208 -0.81 12.55 -10.11
N LEU A 209 0.40 13.03 -9.80
CA LEU A 209 1.63 12.25 -9.93
C LEU A 209 1.61 11.05 -8.99
N ILE A 210 1.11 11.21 -7.77
CA ILE A 210 0.95 10.12 -6.81
C ILE A 210 -0.01 9.04 -7.33
N GLY A 211 -1.13 9.43 -7.96
CA GLY A 211 -2.03 8.47 -8.62
C GLY A 211 -1.31 7.65 -9.69
N GLN A 212 -0.44 8.28 -10.48
CA GLN A 212 0.39 7.57 -11.48
C GLN A 212 1.44 6.68 -10.80
N LEU A 213 2.06 7.13 -9.72
CA LEU A 213 3.03 6.33 -8.95
C LEU A 213 2.39 5.08 -8.36
N ILE A 214 1.15 5.15 -7.88
CA ILE A 214 0.36 4.00 -7.44
C ILE A 214 0.12 3.04 -8.62
N GLN A 215 -0.33 3.55 -9.76
CA GLN A 215 -0.52 2.73 -10.95
C GLN A 215 0.76 2.05 -11.41
N LEU A 216 1.92 2.68 -11.26
CA LEU A 216 3.21 2.06 -11.56
C LEU A 216 3.57 0.98 -10.52
N SER A 217 3.17 1.17 -9.27
CA SER A 217 3.40 0.24 -8.17
C SER A 217 2.61 -1.07 -8.29
N ILE A 218 1.48 -1.05 -9.03
CA ILE A 218 0.59 -2.19 -9.23
C ILE A 218 0.65 -2.65 -10.68
N SER A 219 0.60 -3.95 -10.93
CA SER A 219 0.62 -4.50 -12.29
C SER A 219 -0.36 -5.64 -12.37
N ARG A 220 -1.31 -5.58 -13.31
CA ARG A 220 -2.24 -6.70 -13.55
C ARG A 220 -1.49 -8.01 -13.85
N LYS A 221 -0.35 -7.92 -14.54
CA LYS A 221 0.51 -9.08 -14.80
C LYS A 221 1.04 -9.71 -13.50
N ARG A 222 1.38 -8.87 -12.51
CA ARG A 222 1.86 -9.33 -11.19
C ARG A 222 0.74 -10.01 -10.40
N GLU A 223 -0.47 -9.50 -10.47
CA GLU A 223 -1.65 -10.14 -9.87
C GLU A 223 -1.88 -11.55 -10.45
N TYR A 224 -1.84 -11.70 -11.78
CA TYR A 224 -1.96 -13.04 -12.39
C TYR A 224 -0.77 -13.95 -12.05
N LEU A 225 0.44 -13.39 -11.91
CA LEU A 225 1.61 -14.15 -11.50
C LEU A 225 1.52 -14.60 -10.04
N ALA A 226 0.97 -13.76 -9.16
CA ALA A 226 0.69 -14.10 -7.77
C ALA A 226 -0.41 -15.17 -7.68
N ASP A 227 -1.44 -15.10 -8.51
CA ASP A 227 -2.46 -16.16 -8.62
C ASP A 227 -1.83 -17.51 -9.01
N ALA A 228 -1.03 -17.53 -10.08
CA ALA A 228 -0.36 -18.75 -10.53
C ALA A 228 0.67 -19.27 -9.51
N SER A 229 1.43 -18.37 -8.87
CA SER A 229 2.41 -18.72 -7.83
C SER A 229 1.74 -19.26 -6.57
N GLY A 230 0.61 -18.66 -6.16
CA GLY A 230 -0.20 -19.13 -5.04
C GLY A 230 -0.79 -20.51 -5.33
N ALA A 231 -1.32 -20.72 -6.53
CA ALA A 231 -1.81 -22.03 -6.98
C ALA A 231 -0.71 -23.10 -7.01
N LEU A 232 0.51 -22.74 -7.45
CA LEU A 232 1.69 -23.62 -7.39
C LEU A 232 2.12 -23.94 -5.96
N LEU A 233 2.01 -22.96 -5.05
CA LEU A 233 2.40 -23.09 -3.65
C LEU A 233 1.44 -24.02 -2.88
N THR A 234 0.13 -23.89 -3.11
CA THR A 234 -0.89 -24.73 -2.47
C THR A 234 -1.13 -26.05 -3.21
N ARG A 235 -0.72 -26.14 -4.48
CA ARG A 235 -1.12 -27.22 -5.41
C ARG A 235 -2.63 -27.36 -5.55
N TYR A 236 -3.39 -26.31 -5.24
CA TYR A 236 -4.85 -26.33 -5.23
C TYR A 236 -5.41 -24.97 -5.72
N PRO A 237 -5.40 -24.71 -7.04
CA PRO A 237 -5.87 -23.45 -7.63
C PRO A 237 -7.31 -23.10 -7.23
N LYS A 238 -8.16 -24.14 -7.09
CA LYS A 238 -9.57 -24.00 -6.74
C LYS A 238 -9.80 -23.29 -5.40
N GLY A 239 -8.89 -23.44 -4.43
CA GLY A 239 -8.99 -22.74 -3.15
C GLY A 239 -9.04 -21.22 -3.31
N LEU A 240 -8.12 -20.66 -4.09
CA LEU A 240 -8.11 -19.22 -4.37
C LEU A 240 -9.30 -18.80 -5.25
N ALA A 241 -9.68 -19.61 -6.24
CA ALA A 241 -10.82 -19.30 -7.11
C ALA A 241 -12.15 -19.22 -6.32
N ASP A 242 -12.37 -20.16 -5.40
CA ASP A 242 -13.56 -20.20 -4.54
C ASP A 242 -13.56 -19.02 -3.55
N ALA A 243 -12.39 -18.67 -2.99
CA ALA A 243 -12.23 -17.48 -2.15
C ALA A 243 -12.56 -16.19 -2.90
N LEU A 244 -12.04 -16.02 -4.11
CA LEU A 244 -12.32 -14.87 -4.98
C LEU A 244 -13.81 -14.75 -5.33
N ARG A 245 -14.49 -15.89 -5.53
CA ARG A 245 -15.95 -15.90 -5.77
C ARG A 245 -16.72 -15.38 -4.55
N LYS A 246 -16.31 -15.74 -3.34
CA LYS A 246 -16.90 -15.22 -2.09
C LYS A 246 -16.60 -13.74 -1.88
N ILE A 247 -15.37 -13.30 -2.13
CA ILE A 247 -14.97 -11.89 -2.06
C ILE A 247 -15.82 -11.04 -3.02
N LYS A 248 -16.00 -11.49 -4.27
CA LYS A 248 -16.87 -10.81 -5.24
C LYS A 248 -18.33 -10.73 -4.79
N GLY A 249 -18.82 -11.77 -4.11
CA GLY A 249 -20.19 -11.85 -3.62
C GLY A 249 -20.43 -11.16 -2.28
N ASP A 250 -19.41 -10.56 -1.66
CA ASP A 250 -19.54 -9.95 -0.33
C ASP A 250 -20.38 -8.67 -0.42
N PRO A 251 -21.52 -8.57 0.30
CA PRO A 251 -22.37 -7.39 0.25
C PRO A 251 -21.74 -6.16 0.94
N ASP A 252 -20.68 -6.36 1.73
CA ASP A 252 -19.96 -5.31 2.44
C ASP A 252 -18.44 -5.39 2.18
N PRO A 253 -17.96 -4.86 1.04
CA PRO A 253 -16.53 -4.88 0.71
C PRO A 253 -15.73 -3.81 1.48
N LEU A 254 -16.37 -3.02 2.34
CA LEU A 254 -15.76 -1.90 3.01
C LEU A 254 -14.89 -2.37 4.17
N VAL A 255 -13.61 -1.99 4.14
CA VAL A 255 -12.76 -2.09 5.33
C VAL A 255 -12.81 -0.73 6.03
N ASP A 256 -13.40 -0.66 7.22
CA ASP A 256 -13.75 0.58 7.94
C ASP A 256 -12.52 1.48 8.18
N LYS A 257 -11.36 0.85 8.41
CA LYS A 257 -10.09 1.54 8.67
C LYS A 257 -9.17 1.63 7.46
N ALA A 258 -9.59 1.15 6.29
CA ALA A 258 -8.82 1.35 5.07
C ALA A 258 -8.88 2.81 4.65
N ASN A 259 -7.74 3.32 4.16
CA ASN A 259 -7.65 4.66 3.60
C ASN A 259 -7.18 4.58 2.15
N LYS A 260 -7.33 5.67 1.40
CA LYS A 260 -6.98 5.70 -0.02
C LYS A 260 -5.49 5.41 -0.28
N ALA A 261 -4.63 5.58 0.72
CA ALA A 261 -3.20 5.33 0.62
C ALA A 261 -2.84 3.85 0.78
N THR A 262 -3.66 3.04 1.44
CA THR A 262 -3.43 1.60 1.64
C THR A 262 -4.33 0.72 0.78
N ALA A 263 -5.28 1.31 0.07
CA ALA A 263 -6.32 0.60 -0.68
C ALA A 263 -5.78 -0.39 -1.72
N HIS A 264 -4.64 -0.09 -2.35
CA HIS A 264 -4.02 -0.96 -3.36
C HIS A 264 -3.23 -2.13 -2.79
N LEU A 265 -3.08 -2.21 -1.46
CA LEU A 265 -2.46 -3.37 -0.82
C LEU A 265 -3.43 -4.54 -0.70
N PHE A 266 -4.72 -4.23 -0.61
CA PHE A 266 -5.78 -5.18 -0.34
C PHE A 266 -6.08 -6.04 -1.58
N ILE A 267 -6.31 -7.35 -1.38
CA ILE A 267 -6.64 -8.29 -2.47
C ILE A 267 -7.90 -7.88 -3.25
N SER A 268 -8.81 -7.15 -2.59
CA SER A 268 -9.97 -6.53 -3.22
C SER A 268 -10.13 -5.08 -2.76
N MET A 269 -10.68 -4.24 -3.65
CA MET A 269 -10.82 -2.81 -3.38
C MET A 269 -11.69 -2.57 -2.12
N PRO A 270 -11.16 -1.94 -1.06
CA PRO A 270 -11.83 -1.85 0.24
C PRO A 270 -12.89 -0.73 0.30
N PHE A 271 -13.41 -0.29 -0.85
CA PHE A 271 -14.36 0.82 -0.98
C PHE A 271 -15.55 0.43 -1.84
N ARG A 272 -16.72 1.01 -1.55
CA ARG A 272 -17.93 0.86 -2.38
C ARG A 272 -17.66 1.36 -3.79
N HIS A 273 -18.06 0.56 -4.78
CA HIS A 273 -18.22 1.03 -6.16
C HIS A 273 -19.46 1.92 -6.21
N ASP A 274 -19.29 3.23 -6.02
CA ASP A 274 -20.37 4.16 -6.35
C ASP A 274 -20.57 4.21 -7.87
N HIS A 275 -21.82 4.18 -8.34
CA HIS A 275 -22.21 4.24 -9.76
C HIS A 275 -21.72 5.49 -10.52
N LYS A 276 -21.06 6.43 -9.84
CA LYS A 276 -20.31 7.54 -10.43
C LYS A 276 -18.83 7.31 -10.17
N GLU A 277 -18.19 6.52 -11.01
CA GLU A 277 -16.73 6.35 -10.98
C GLU A 277 -16.07 7.73 -11.16
N SER A 278 -15.64 8.35 -10.06
CA SER A 278 -14.82 9.55 -10.11
C SER A 278 -13.53 9.21 -10.86
N PHE A 279 -13.00 10.16 -11.66
CA PHE A 279 -11.73 9.99 -12.39
C PHE A 279 -10.63 9.41 -11.49
N MET A 280 -10.61 9.82 -10.22
CA MET A 280 -9.77 9.24 -9.17
C MET A 280 -10.00 7.72 -9.01
N GLN A 281 -11.22 7.23 -8.78
CA GLN A 281 -11.51 5.79 -8.59
C GLN A 281 -11.07 4.92 -9.78
N ARG A 282 -11.24 5.40 -11.02
CA ARG A 282 -10.73 4.73 -12.24
C ARG A 282 -9.20 4.63 -12.26
N MET A 283 -8.52 5.63 -11.68
CA MET A 283 -7.06 5.60 -11.54
C MET A 283 -6.60 4.63 -10.42
N PHE A 284 -7.48 4.24 -9.49
CA PHE A 284 -7.22 3.28 -8.40
C PHE A 284 -7.80 1.86 -8.65
N ALA A 285 -8.50 1.63 -9.77
CA ALA A 285 -8.95 0.30 -10.19
C ALA A 285 -7.78 -0.50 -10.78
N THR A 286 -6.92 -1.00 -9.89
CA THR A 286 -5.58 -1.49 -10.24
C THR A 286 -5.47 -3.01 -10.27
N HIS A 287 -6.46 -3.73 -9.72
CA HIS A 287 -6.55 -5.20 -9.82
C HIS A 287 -7.25 -5.61 -11.12
N PRO A 288 -6.84 -6.73 -11.74
CA PRO A 288 -7.58 -7.29 -12.86
C PRO A 288 -8.97 -7.76 -12.41
N PRO A 289 -9.95 -7.84 -13.34
CA PRO A 289 -11.29 -8.32 -13.02
C PRO A 289 -11.25 -9.69 -12.33
N ILE A 290 -11.98 -9.83 -11.23
CA ILE A 290 -12.01 -11.06 -10.42
C ILE A 290 -12.43 -12.26 -11.28
N GLU A 291 -13.36 -12.07 -12.20
CA GLU A 291 -13.86 -13.10 -13.12
C GLU A 291 -12.74 -13.66 -13.99
N GLU A 292 -11.82 -12.80 -14.45
CA GLU A 292 -10.70 -13.23 -15.27
C GLU A 292 -9.68 -14.02 -14.43
N ARG A 293 -9.44 -13.60 -13.19
CA ARG A 293 -8.60 -14.33 -12.24
C ARG A 293 -9.17 -15.73 -11.95
N ILE A 294 -10.46 -15.81 -11.65
CA ILE A 294 -11.18 -17.08 -11.44
C ILE A 294 -11.04 -17.97 -12.67
N LYS A 295 -11.34 -17.46 -13.87
CA LYS A 295 -11.25 -18.22 -15.12
C LYS A 295 -9.84 -18.78 -15.35
N ARG A 296 -8.80 -18.01 -15.05
CA ARG A 296 -7.40 -18.47 -15.19
C ARG A 296 -7.06 -19.56 -14.17
N LEU A 297 -7.48 -19.41 -12.92
CA LEU A 297 -7.25 -20.40 -11.85
C LEU A 297 -7.99 -21.72 -12.12
N GLU A 298 -9.19 -21.66 -12.67
CA GLU A 298 -9.97 -22.86 -13.05
C GLU A 298 -9.40 -23.59 -14.28
N GLY A 299 -8.59 -22.91 -15.07
CA GLY A 299 -7.90 -23.49 -16.22
C GLY A 299 -6.52 -24.10 -15.91
N MET A 300 -6.10 -24.12 -14.64
CA MET A 300 -4.81 -24.67 -14.19
C MET A 300 -4.89 -26.15 -13.80
#